data_AF-A0A0U1DZS9-F1
#
_entry.id   AF-A0A0U1DZS9-F1
#
_cell.length_a   1.000
_cell.length_b   1.000
_cell.length_c   1.000
_cell.angle_alpha   90.00
_cell.angle_beta   90.00
_cell.angle_gamma   90.00
#
_symmetry.space_group_name_H-M   'P 1'
#
loop_
_entity.id
_entity.type
_entity.pdbx_description
1 polymer ?
#
loop_
_entity_poly.entity_id
_entity_poly.type
_entity_poly.pdbx_seq_one_letter_code
_entity_poly.pdbx_strand_id
1 'polypeptide(L)'
;MSAPPLFRLVDERRVSVVRDATPCLPVFDEDPVGSCMVAARVAEFGVEHGAIGGELWTRRGVTESLCYAGPNLIPLRGDAEDLKAFSDKAMSTARRCSSLVGRAELVLPMWRRLESVWGTARDVREQQPLMALNSMPHCAIDPAVRPVRMEELDAYLVAAVDMFIGEVGVDPRLGDGGRGYRRRIAG
;
A
#
# COMPACT_ATOMS: atom_id res chain seq x y z
N MET A 1 -51.77 -12.64 -4.77
CA MET A 1 -50.78 -11.83 -5.49
C MET A 1 -49.68 -11.46 -4.51
N SER A 2 -48.54 -12.13 -4.57
CA SER A 2 -47.42 -11.92 -3.63
C SER A 2 -46.54 -10.80 -4.18
N ALA A 3 -46.26 -9.78 -3.37
CA ALA A 3 -45.38 -8.68 -3.76
C ALA A 3 -43.94 -9.22 -3.99
N PRO A 4 -43.24 -8.77 -5.03
CA PRO A 4 -41.87 -9.20 -5.26
C PRO A 4 -40.95 -8.66 -4.15
N PRO A 5 -39.92 -9.42 -3.73
CA PRO A 5 -38.99 -8.96 -2.72
C PRO A 5 -38.23 -7.74 -3.24
N LEU A 6 -38.29 -6.64 -2.49
CA LEU A 6 -37.42 -5.49 -2.68
C LEU A 6 -35.98 -5.94 -2.40
N PHE A 7 -35.26 -6.33 -3.44
CA PHE A 7 -33.80 -6.28 -3.40
C PHE A 7 -33.42 -4.84 -3.10
N ARG A 8 -33.06 -4.55 -1.85
CA ARG A 8 -32.28 -3.36 -1.53
C ARG A 8 -31.00 -3.51 -2.34
N LEU A 9 -30.92 -2.82 -3.48
CA LEU A 9 -29.64 -2.43 -4.05
C LEU A 9 -28.93 -1.65 -2.94
N VAL A 10 -28.06 -2.35 -2.21
CA VAL A 10 -27.03 -1.71 -1.42
C VAL A 10 -26.31 -0.81 -2.41
N ASP A 11 -26.34 0.49 -2.18
CA ASP A 11 -25.75 1.51 -3.05
C ASP A 11 -24.40 1.00 -3.59
N GLU A 12 -24.36 0.62 -4.87
CA GLU A 12 -23.22 -0.03 -5.52
C GLU A 12 -21.99 0.89 -5.57
N ARG A 13 -22.10 2.13 -5.08
CA ARG A 13 -21.00 3.08 -4.90
C ARG A 13 -20.38 3.03 -3.51
N ARG A 14 -20.97 2.31 -2.55
CA ARG A 14 -20.54 2.37 -1.15
C ARG A 14 -19.36 1.45 -0.91
N VAL A 15 -18.19 2.05 -0.73
CA VAL A 15 -17.01 1.36 -0.22
C VAL A 15 -17.24 0.95 1.24
N SER A 16 -17.00 -0.31 1.55
CA SER A 16 -17.05 -0.92 2.87
C SER A 16 -15.65 -1.31 3.36
N VAL A 17 -15.52 -1.58 4.66
CA VAL A 17 -14.26 -2.01 5.28
C VAL A 17 -14.31 -3.52 5.49
N VAL A 18 -13.27 -4.22 5.03
CA VAL A 18 -13.10 -5.66 5.20
C VAL A 18 -12.94 -6.00 6.68
N ARG A 19 -13.66 -7.02 7.14
CA ARG A 19 -13.68 -7.45 8.56
C ARG A 19 -13.12 -8.86 8.78
N ASP A 20 -12.89 -9.60 7.71
CA ASP A 20 -12.31 -10.94 7.72
C ASP A 20 -11.15 -10.99 6.72
N ALA A 21 -10.02 -11.53 7.16
CA ALA A 21 -8.83 -11.71 6.34
C ALA A 21 -9.00 -12.82 5.30
N THR A 22 -9.83 -13.84 5.58
CA THR A 22 -9.94 -15.07 4.79
C THR A 22 -10.19 -14.82 3.31
N PRO A 23 -11.11 -13.92 2.91
CA PRO A 23 -11.35 -13.63 1.49
C PRO A 23 -10.21 -12.88 0.80
N CYS A 24 -9.23 -12.33 1.54
CA CYS A 24 -8.09 -11.63 0.97
C CYS A 24 -7.03 -12.61 0.44
N LEU A 25 -6.94 -13.82 1.00
CA LEU A 25 -5.88 -14.78 0.66
C LEU A 25 -5.87 -15.13 -0.83
N PRO A 26 -7.00 -15.46 -1.49
CA PRO A 26 -6.98 -15.73 -2.93
C PRO A 26 -6.55 -14.53 -3.78
N VAL A 27 -6.86 -13.31 -3.34
CA VAL A 27 -6.43 -12.08 -4.03
C VAL A 27 -4.92 -11.89 -3.92
N PHE A 28 -4.33 -12.21 -2.77
CA PHE A 28 -2.88 -12.16 -2.58
C PHE A 28 -2.17 -13.25 -3.37
N ASP A 29 -2.74 -14.46 -3.43
CA ASP A 29 -2.18 -15.59 -4.16
C ASP A 29 -2.16 -15.39 -5.68
N GLU A 30 -3.07 -14.58 -6.23
CA GLU A 30 -3.08 -14.25 -7.66
C GLU A 30 -1.95 -13.29 -8.08
N ASP A 31 -1.51 -12.38 -7.19
CA ASP A 31 -0.36 -11.50 -7.42
C ASP A 31 0.51 -11.42 -6.16
N PRO A 32 1.26 -12.49 -5.83
CA PRO A 32 2.01 -12.58 -4.57
C PRO A 32 3.13 -11.54 -4.49
N VAL A 33 3.65 -11.10 -5.64
CA VAL A 33 4.70 -10.09 -5.71
C VAL A 33 4.11 -8.69 -5.54
N GLY A 34 3.06 -8.34 -6.30
CA GLY A 34 2.43 -7.01 -6.22
C GLY A 34 1.70 -6.76 -4.91
N SER A 35 1.20 -7.81 -4.25
CA SER A 35 0.45 -7.71 -3.00
C SER A 35 1.30 -7.90 -1.74
N CYS A 36 2.58 -8.26 -1.86
CA CYS A 36 3.41 -8.75 -0.75
C CYS A 36 3.40 -7.85 0.49
N MET A 37 3.47 -6.52 0.30
CA MET A 37 3.49 -5.54 1.38
C MET A 37 2.19 -5.54 2.21
N VAL A 38 1.05 -5.71 1.55
CA VAL A 38 -0.25 -5.76 2.22
C VAL A 38 -0.50 -7.17 2.77
N ALA A 39 -0.16 -8.20 2.01
CA ALA A 39 -0.30 -9.60 2.41
C ALA A 39 0.48 -9.89 3.71
N ALA A 40 1.73 -9.42 3.82
CA ALA A 40 2.55 -9.57 5.02
C ALA A 40 1.91 -8.88 6.24
N ARG A 41 1.38 -7.67 6.08
CA ARG A 41 0.67 -6.96 7.16
C ARG A 41 -0.59 -7.69 7.60
N VAL A 42 -1.37 -8.23 6.66
CA VAL A 42 -2.56 -9.01 6.99
C VAL A 42 -2.20 -10.31 7.70
N ALA A 43 -1.12 -10.97 7.28
CA ALA A 43 -0.65 -12.19 7.93
C ALA A 43 -0.19 -11.93 9.38
N GLU A 44 0.46 -10.79 9.64
CA GLU A 44 1.00 -10.45 10.95
C GLU A 44 -0.06 -9.84 11.89
N PHE A 45 -0.92 -8.96 11.38
CA PHE A 45 -1.82 -8.13 12.20
C PHE A 45 -3.31 -8.36 11.94
N GLY A 46 -3.67 -9.21 10.99
CA GLY A 46 -5.05 -9.37 10.54
C GLY A 46 -5.57 -8.12 9.82
N VAL A 47 -6.88 -7.86 9.93
CA VAL A 47 -7.56 -6.73 9.27
C VAL A 47 -8.12 -5.68 10.24
N GLU A 48 -7.76 -5.78 11.52
CA GLU A 48 -8.15 -4.81 12.53
C GLU A 48 -7.43 -3.48 12.27
N HIS A 49 -8.19 -2.36 12.30
CA HIS A 49 -7.72 -1.05 11.86
C HIS A 49 -6.47 -0.57 12.61
N GLY A 50 -6.49 -0.69 13.93
CA GLY A 50 -5.39 -0.27 14.80
C GLY A 50 -4.13 -1.10 14.56
N ALA A 51 -4.28 -2.42 14.47
CA ALA A 51 -3.19 -3.38 14.33
C ALA A 51 -2.53 -3.30 12.94
N ILE A 52 -3.32 -3.30 11.85
CA ILE A 52 -2.78 -3.25 10.48
C ILE A 52 -2.29 -1.84 10.09
N GLY A 53 -2.61 -0.83 10.91
CA GLY A 53 -2.26 0.58 10.70
C GLY A 53 -3.01 1.22 9.53
N GLY A 54 -4.21 0.74 9.19
CA GLY A 54 -4.96 1.19 8.02
C GLY A 54 -6.30 0.45 7.89
N GLU A 55 -7.00 0.64 6.79
CA GLU A 55 -8.23 -0.10 6.47
C GLU A 55 -8.03 -0.88 5.17
N LEU A 56 -8.69 -2.04 5.06
CA LEU A 56 -8.89 -2.69 3.77
C LEU A 56 -10.27 -2.32 3.26
N TRP A 57 -10.33 -1.76 2.07
CA TRP A 57 -11.53 -1.29 1.40
C TRP A 57 -11.98 -2.25 0.32
N THR A 58 -13.29 -2.40 0.18
CA THR A 58 -13.92 -3.14 -0.90
C THR A 58 -15.29 -2.55 -1.26
N ARG A 59 -15.71 -2.62 -2.53
CA ARG A 59 -17.01 -2.10 -2.98
C ARG A 59 -18.09 -3.18 -2.99
N ARG A 60 -17.84 -4.31 -3.66
CA ARG A 60 -18.79 -5.43 -3.82
C ARG A 60 -18.40 -6.64 -2.97
N GLY A 61 -17.13 -6.98 -3.01
CA GLY A 61 -16.50 -8.05 -2.26
C GLY A 61 -15.00 -8.04 -2.50
N VAL A 62 -14.27 -8.66 -1.58
CA VAL A 62 -12.81 -8.66 -1.55
C VAL A 62 -12.22 -9.25 -2.84
N THR A 63 -12.85 -10.31 -3.35
CA THR A 63 -12.45 -11.02 -4.57
C THR A 63 -12.64 -10.20 -5.84
N GLU A 64 -13.49 -9.18 -5.82
CA GLU A 64 -13.76 -8.28 -6.94
C GLU A 64 -12.98 -6.97 -6.83
N SER A 65 -12.78 -6.46 -5.61
CA SER A 65 -12.13 -5.18 -5.36
C SER A 65 -11.47 -5.14 -4.00
N LEU A 66 -10.23 -4.69 -3.95
CA LEU A 66 -9.45 -4.60 -2.73
C LEU A 66 -8.48 -3.42 -2.80
N CYS A 67 -8.49 -2.57 -1.77
CA CYS A 67 -7.54 -1.47 -1.63
C CYS A 67 -7.13 -1.32 -0.17
N TYR A 68 -5.84 -1.26 0.10
CA TYR A 68 -5.33 -0.91 1.42
C TYR A 68 -5.20 0.60 1.57
N ALA A 69 -5.82 1.17 2.60
CA ALA A 69 -5.81 2.59 2.91
C ALA A 69 -5.17 2.83 4.29
N GLY A 70 -3.86 3.04 4.30
CA GLY A 70 -3.06 3.34 5.49
C GLY A 70 -2.09 4.50 5.25
N PRO A 71 -0.83 4.41 5.72
CA PRO A 71 0.21 5.40 5.38
C PRO A 71 0.48 5.49 3.87
N ASN A 72 0.20 4.40 3.15
CA ASN A 72 0.11 4.35 1.71
C ASN A 72 -1.32 3.96 1.31
N LEU A 73 -1.81 4.51 0.20
CA LEU A 73 -3.00 4.01 -0.49
C LEU A 73 -2.54 3.02 -1.56
N ILE A 74 -3.01 1.78 -1.50
CA ILE A 74 -2.52 0.66 -2.33
C ILE A 74 -3.71 -0.07 -2.94
N PRO A 75 -4.16 0.28 -4.16
CA PRO A 75 -5.14 -0.52 -4.87
C PRO A 75 -4.49 -1.85 -5.30
N LEU A 76 -5.15 -2.96 -4.94
CA LEU A 76 -4.69 -4.32 -5.24
C LEU A 76 -5.56 -4.99 -6.31
N ARG A 77 -6.85 -4.65 -6.33
CA ARG A 77 -7.82 -5.19 -7.29
C ARG A 77 -8.98 -4.22 -7.49
N GLY A 78 -9.53 -4.20 -8.70
CA GLY A 78 -10.80 -3.54 -9.01
C GLY A 78 -10.87 -3.10 -10.47
N ASP A 79 -12.09 -2.90 -10.96
CA ASP A 79 -12.34 -2.24 -12.24
C ASP A 79 -12.37 -0.71 -12.11
N ALA A 80 -12.63 -0.01 -13.23
CA ALA A 80 -12.65 1.45 -13.25
C ALA A 80 -13.68 2.08 -12.29
N GLU A 81 -14.81 1.42 -12.03
CA GLU A 81 -15.81 1.90 -11.09
C GLU A 81 -15.38 1.68 -9.64
N ASP A 82 -14.73 0.54 -9.35
CA ASP A 82 -14.16 0.27 -8.03
C ASP A 82 -13.08 1.30 -7.69
N LEU A 83 -12.17 1.59 -8.62
CA LEU A 83 -11.12 2.62 -8.47
C LEU A 83 -11.72 4.03 -8.29
N LYS A 84 -12.80 4.33 -9.01
CA LYS A 84 -13.56 5.58 -8.82
C LYS A 84 -14.12 5.65 -7.40
N ALA A 85 -14.75 4.58 -6.90
CA ALA A 85 -15.34 4.55 -5.58
C ALA A 85 -14.29 4.68 -4.47
N PHE A 86 -13.14 4.01 -4.61
CA PHE A 86 -12.01 4.18 -3.69
C PHE A 86 -11.47 5.61 -3.69
N SER A 87 -11.37 6.24 -4.87
CA SER A 87 -10.96 7.64 -4.98
C SER A 87 -11.97 8.58 -4.30
N ASP A 88 -13.27 8.38 -4.54
CA ASP A 88 -14.34 9.18 -3.94
C ASP A 88 -14.32 9.05 -2.39
N LYS A 89 -14.07 7.84 -1.86
CA LYS A 89 -13.88 7.63 -0.41
C LYS A 89 -12.61 8.31 0.12
N ALA A 90 -11.51 8.23 -0.61
CA ALA A 90 -10.26 8.86 -0.21
C ALA A 90 -10.35 10.41 -0.19
N MET A 91 -11.19 11.01 -1.04
CA MET A 91 -11.46 12.45 -1.06
C MET A 91 -12.41 12.91 0.05
N SER A 92 -13.27 12.02 0.57
CA SER A 92 -14.26 12.38 1.61
C SER A 92 -13.68 12.46 3.02
N THR A 93 -12.40 12.17 3.20
CA THR A 93 -11.71 12.20 4.49
C THR A 93 -10.39 12.97 4.39
N ALA A 94 -9.88 13.43 5.53
CA ALA A 94 -8.56 14.06 5.58
C ALA A 94 -7.49 13.07 5.08
N ARG A 95 -6.62 13.51 4.17
CA ARG A 95 -5.58 12.66 3.58
C ARG A 95 -4.64 12.14 4.66
N ARG A 96 -4.66 10.83 4.89
CA ARG A 96 -3.78 10.12 5.84
C ARG A 96 -2.53 9.53 5.17
N CYS A 97 -2.62 9.19 3.89
CA CYS A 97 -1.50 8.60 3.17
C CYS A 97 -0.55 9.66 2.60
N SER A 98 0.71 9.30 2.46
CA SER A 98 1.73 10.12 1.79
C SER A 98 1.99 9.71 0.33
N SER A 99 1.53 8.51 -0.05
CA SER A 99 1.81 7.90 -1.35
C SER A 99 0.62 7.06 -1.83
N LEU A 100 0.46 7.00 -3.15
CA LEU A 100 -0.41 6.05 -3.86
C LEU A 100 0.52 5.09 -4.63
N VAL A 101 0.49 3.80 -4.30
CA VAL A 101 1.49 2.82 -4.72
C VAL A 101 0.80 1.55 -5.21
N GLY A 102 1.31 0.91 -6.25
CA GLY A 102 0.77 -0.34 -6.77
C GLY A 102 0.91 -0.43 -8.29
N ARG A 103 0.16 -1.35 -8.89
CA ARG A 103 0.04 -1.54 -10.34
C ARG A 103 -0.35 -0.22 -11.02
N ALA A 104 0.38 0.19 -12.06
CA ALA A 104 0.18 1.48 -12.72
C ALA A 104 -1.25 1.62 -13.29
N GLU A 105 -1.80 0.53 -13.81
CA GLU A 105 -3.16 0.41 -14.32
C GLU A 105 -4.25 0.64 -13.26
N LEU A 106 -3.93 0.46 -11.97
CA LEU A 106 -4.84 0.76 -10.86
C LEU A 106 -4.57 2.14 -10.27
N VAL A 107 -3.29 2.49 -10.12
CA VAL A 107 -2.82 3.73 -9.50
C VAL A 107 -3.10 4.96 -10.36
N LEU A 108 -2.74 4.95 -11.65
CA LEU A 108 -2.83 6.15 -12.49
C LEU A 108 -4.27 6.64 -12.70
N PRO A 109 -5.29 5.77 -12.90
CA PRO A 109 -6.67 6.21 -12.95
C PRO A 109 -7.16 6.84 -11.64
N MET A 110 -6.75 6.30 -10.49
CA MET A 110 -7.05 6.91 -9.18
C MET A 110 -6.36 8.26 -9.02
N TRP A 111 -5.07 8.35 -9.37
CA TRP A 111 -4.28 9.58 -9.24
C TRP A 111 -4.90 10.75 -10.00
N ARG A 112 -5.30 10.54 -11.27
CA ARG A 112 -5.96 11.58 -12.10
C ARG A 112 -7.20 12.18 -11.45
N ARG A 113 -7.90 11.42 -10.59
CA ARG A 113 -9.06 11.93 -9.83
C ARG A 113 -8.60 12.65 -8.57
N LEU A 114 -7.70 12.03 -7.82
CA LEU A 114 -7.23 12.50 -6.51
C LEU A 114 -6.45 13.81 -6.60
N GLU A 115 -5.69 14.03 -7.68
CA GLU A 115 -4.89 15.26 -7.89
C GLU A 115 -5.72 16.54 -7.73
N SER A 116 -6.98 16.53 -8.18
CA SER A 116 -7.89 17.68 -8.08
C SER A 116 -8.17 18.14 -6.64
N VAL A 117 -8.05 17.24 -5.66
CA VAL A 117 -8.31 17.51 -4.24
C VAL A 117 -7.02 17.49 -3.41
N TRP A 118 -6.06 16.65 -3.78
CA TRP A 118 -4.81 16.46 -3.04
C TRP A 118 -3.68 17.41 -3.47
N GLY A 119 -3.87 18.13 -4.57
CA GLY A 119 -2.85 18.96 -5.19
C GLY A 119 -1.83 18.12 -5.97
N THR A 120 -0.78 18.78 -6.44
CA THR A 120 0.27 18.17 -7.26
C THR A 120 1.04 17.10 -6.50
N ALA A 121 1.33 15.98 -7.17
CA ALA A 121 2.28 15.00 -6.67
C ALA A 121 3.68 15.61 -6.63
N ARG A 122 4.50 15.14 -5.68
CA ARG A 122 5.93 15.45 -5.66
C ARG A 122 6.66 14.81 -6.84
N ASP A 123 6.24 13.59 -7.18
CA ASP A 123 6.82 12.79 -8.25
C ASP A 123 5.76 11.78 -8.75
N VAL A 124 5.79 11.45 -10.04
CA VAL A 124 4.89 10.48 -10.67
C VAL A 124 5.73 9.50 -11.47
N ARG A 125 5.74 8.24 -11.03
CA ARG A 125 6.58 7.18 -11.60
C ARG A 125 5.74 6.17 -12.35
N GLU A 126 5.30 6.55 -13.54
CA GLU A 126 4.42 5.72 -14.39
C GLU A 126 5.10 4.41 -14.84
N GLN A 127 6.42 4.43 -14.95
CA GLN A 127 7.25 3.30 -15.41
C GLN A 127 8.26 2.92 -14.34
N GLN A 128 7.79 2.28 -13.26
CA GLN A 128 8.65 1.78 -12.18
C GLN A 128 8.47 0.26 -12.03
N PRO A 129 9.41 -0.56 -12.56
CA PRO A 129 9.29 -2.00 -12.47
C PRO A 129 9.49 -2.49 -11.03
N LEU A 130 8.65 -3.43 -10.61
CA LEU A 130 8.84 -4.21 -9.39
C LEU A 130 9.59 -5.50 -9.76
N MET A 131 10.78 -5.69 -9.19
CA MET A 131 11.62 -6.86 -9.45
C MET A 131 11.51 -7.86 -8.30
N ALA A 132 11.40 -9.14 -8.62
CA ALA A 132 11.43 -10.25 -7.68
C ALA A 132 12.35 -11.35 -8.20
N LEU A 133 13.01 -12.06 -7.29
CA LEU A 133 13.78 -13.26 -7.58
C LEU A 133 12.99 -14.48 -7.06
N ASN A 134 12.83 -15.49 -7.90
CA ASN A 134 12.23 -16.79 -7.54
C ASN A 134 13.27 -17.91 -7.39
N SER A 135 14.54 -17.59 -7.62
CA SER A 135 15.69 -18.47 -7.44
C SER A 135 16.91 -17.65 -7.04
N MET A 136 17.98 -18.34 -6.64
CA MET A 136 19.27 -17.68 -6.40
C MET A 136 19.78 -17.01 -7.68
N PRO A 137 20.42 -15.84 -7.58
CA PRO A 137 21.02 -15.20 -8.74
C PRO A 137 22.10 -16.10 -9.36
N HIS A 138 22.17 -16.14 -10.70
CA HIS A 138 23.17 -16.93 -11.44
C HIS A 138 24.50 -16.17 -11.64
N CYS A 139 24.67 -15.01 -11.01
CA CYS A 139 25.90 -14.23 -11.06
C CYS A 139 26.76 -14.44 -9.81
N ALA A 140 28.04 -14.06 -9.88
CA ALA A 140 28.89 -14.01 -8.71
C ALA A 140 28.31 -13.04 -7.67
N ILE A 141 28.10 -13.54 -6.46
CA ILE A 141 27.62 -12.73 -5.34
C ILE A 141 28.80 -11.89 -4.83
N ASP A 142 28.56 -10.60 -4.60
CA ASP A 142 29.55 -9.73 -3.97
C ASP A 142 29.74 -10.14 -2.50
N PRO A 143 30.93 -10.63 -2.09
CA PRO A 143 31.16 -11.09 -0.72
C PRO A 143 31.15 -9.95 0.31
N ALA A 144 31.21 -8.69 -0.11
CA ALA A 144 31.06 -7.54 0.78
C ALA A 144 29.59 -7.29 1.17
N VAL A 145 28.63 -7.83 0.42
CA VAL A 145 27.20 -7.67 0.70
C VAL A 145 26.77 -8.72 1.73
N ARG A 146 26.48 -8.25 2.95
CA ARG A 146 26.01 -9.07 4.07
C ARG A 146 24.99 -8.30 4.93
N PRO A 147 24.18 -9.00 5.76
CA PRO A 147 23.32 -8.33 6.73
C PRO A 147 24.11 -7.38 7.64
N VAL A 148 23.51 -6.21 7.90
CA VAL A 148 24.03 -5.22 8.85
C VAL A 148 23.91 -5.75 10.28
N ARG A 149 24.92 -5.50 11.12
CA ARG A 149 24.91 -5.82 12.54
C ARG A 149 24.50 -4.61 13.38
N MET A 150 23.99 -4.85 14.58
CA MET A 150 23.52 -3.77 15.46
C MET A 150 24.64 -2.79 15.84
N GLU A 151 25.87 -3.28 16.02
CA GLU A 151 27.08 -2.46 16.25
C GLU A 151 27.46 -1.56 15.06
N GLU A 152 26.92 -1.83 13.87
CA GLU A 152 27.17 -1.08 12.63
C GLU A 152 26.06 -0.08 12.32
N LEU A 153 25.00 -0.04 13.14
CA LEU A 153 23.79 0.74 12.87
C LEU A 153 24.10 2.24 12.69
N ASP A 154 25.03 2.80 13.47
CA ASP A 154 25.36 4.23 13.38
C ASP A 154 25.98 4.59 12.02
N ALA A 155 26.86 3.74 11.50
CA ALA A 155 27.45 3.94 10.18
C ALA A 155 26.40 3.71 9.07
N TYR A 156 25.57 2.67 9.20
CA TYR A 156 24.52 2.37 8.25
C TYR A 156 23.44 3.47 8.18
N LEU A 157 23.11 4.09 9.33
CA LEU A 157 22.09 5.12 9.41
C LEU A 157 22.41 6.34 8.54
N VAL A 158 23.69 6.69 8.38
CA VAL A 158 24.12 7.77 7.48
C VAL A 158 23.70 7.45 6.04
N ALA A 159 24.10 6.28 5.54
CA ALA A 159 23.76 5.85 4.18
C ALA A 159 22.24 5.68 3.99
N ALA A 160 21.52 5.19 5.00
CA ALA A 160 20.07 5.03 4.94
C ALA A 160 19.34 6.39 4.84
N VAL A 161 19.79 7.40 5.59
CA VAL A 161 19.25 8.77 5.52
C VAL A 161 19.51 9.39 4.15
N ASP A 162 20.73 9.27 3.63
CA ASP A 162 21.09 9.81 2.32
C ASP A 162 20.26 9.15 1.20
N MET A 163 20.12 7.82 1.25
CA MET A 163 19.24 7.07 0.34
C MET A 163 17.79 7.56 0.45
N PHE A 164 17.26 7.73 1.66
CA PHE A 164 15.87 8.17 1.84
C PHE A 164 15.65 9.58 1.30
N ILE A 165 16.59 10.50 1.51
CA ILE A 165 16.53 11.85 0.95
C ILE A 165 16.58 11.80 -0.58
N GLY A 166 17.51 11.03 -1.15
CA GLY A 166 17.65 10.88 -2.60
C GLY A 166 16.41 10.27 -3.26
N GLU A 167 15.79 9.27 -2.62
CA GLU A 167 14.67 8.51 -3.17
C GLU A 167 13.31 9.18 -2.96
N VAL A 168 13.11 9.77 -1.77
CA VAL A 168 11.80 10.29 -1.31
C VAL A 168 11.75 11.82 -1.32
N GLY A 169 12.90 12.50 -1.40
CA GLY A 169 13.01 13.95 -1.38
C GLY A 169 12.73 14.60 -0.02
N VAL A 170 12.74 13.83 1.08
CA VAL A 170 12.45 14.32 2.44
C VAL A 170 13.47 13.75 3.41
N ASP A 171 13.91 14.55 4.36
CA ASP A 171 14.77 14.07 5.44
C ASP A 171 13.93 13.28 6.47
N PRO A 172 14.21 11.98 6.68
CA PRO A 172 13.46 11.13 7.61
C PRO A 172 13.69 11.50 9.08
N ARG A 173 14.56 12.47 9.37
CA ARG A 173 14.84 12.99 10.71
C ARG A 173 13.95 14.17 11.11
N LEU A 174 13.18 14.73 10.17
CA LEU A 174 12.29 15.85 10.45
C LEU A 174 11.23 15.48 11.49
N GLY A 175 11.01 16.38 12.46
CA GLY A 175 10.05 16.20 13.55
C GLY A 175 10.66 15.59 14.82
N ASP A 176 11.08 14.33 14.78
CA ASP A 176 11.54 13.59 15.96
C ASP A 176 13.07 13.43 16.08
N GLY A 177 13.83 14.08 15.21
CA GLY A 177 15.29 13.96 15.16
C GLY A 177 15.78 12.61 14.63
N GLY A 178 14.93 11.84 13.96
CA GLY A 178 15.28 10.54 13.37
C GLY A 178 15.15 9.36 14.33
N ARG A 179 14.60 9.55 15.54
CA ARG A 179 14.45 8.48 16.53
C ARG A 179 13.56 7.34 16.01
N GLY A 180 12.42 7.68 15.42
CA GLY A 180 11.48 6.72 14.85
C GLY A 180 12.02 6.06 13.58
N TYR A 181 12.81 6.77 12.78
CA TYR A 181 13.48 6.18 11.62
C TYR A 181 14.57 5.19 12.05
N ARG A 182 15.45 5.59 12.98
CA ARG A 182 16.47 4.72 13.57
C ARG A 182 15.86 3.46 14.18
N ARG A 183 14.79 3.60 14.97
CA ARG A 183 14.12 2.46 15.60
C ARG A 183 13.61 1.45 14.56
N ARG A 184 13.06 1.92 13.43
CA ARG A 184 12.62 1.03 12.34
C ARG A 184 13.77 0.32 11.65
N ILE A 185 14.94 0.97 11.52
CA ILE A 185 16.12 0.34 10.91
C ILE A 185 16.75 -0.70 11.85
N ALA A 186 16.71 -0.46 13.16
CA ALA A 186 17.32 -1.35 14.16
C ALA A 186 16.62 -2.72 14.31
N GLY A 187 15.39 -2.87 13.81
CA GLY A 187 14.53 -4.03 14.04
C GLY A 187 13.54 -3.79 15.16
#